data_AF-A0A2A2TLM3-F1
#
_entry.id   AF-A0A2A2TLM3-F1
#
_cell.length_a   1.000
_cell.length_b   1.000
_cell.length_c   1.000
_cell.angle_alpha   90.00
_cell.angle_beta   90.00
_cell.angle_gamma   90.00
#
_symmetry.space_group_name_H-M   'P 1'
#
loop_
_entity.id
_entity.type
_entity.pdbx_description
1 polymer ?
#
loop_
_entity_poly.entity_id
_entity_poly.type
_entity_poly.pdbx_seq_one_letter_code
_entity_poly.pdbx_strand_id
1 'polypeptide(L)'
;MDLTFAEILAQIPSDDPMNAWWAAAAVLPSDTTVSEFFAKTLKAASDAQRVKNVGVAVGSRVDGYPAPTNGAVTVDATTGLQSFITTYSVRSRVAVTLDVAISPLA
;
A
#
# COMPACT_ATOMS: atom_id res chain seq x y z
N MET A 1 13.74 -2.44 -7.88
CA MET A 1 13.50 -1.01 -8.20
C MET A 1 12.13 -0.64 -7.66
N ASP A 2 12.01 0.50 -6.98
CA ASP A 2 10.79 0.86 -6.27
C ASP A 2 9.63 1.10 -7.25
N LEU A 3 8.40 1.11 -6.73
CA LEU A 3 7.22 1.49 -7.50
C LEU A 3 7.13 3.02 -7.61
N THR A 4 7.01 3.50 -8.84
CA THR A 4 6.51 4.85 -9.11
C THR A 4 4.99 4.89 -8.93
N PHE A 5 4.43 6.09 -8.68
CA PHE A 5 2.97 6.25 -8.63
C PHE A 5 2.27 5.84 -9.94
N ALA A 6 2.94 6.02 -11.09
CA ALA A 6 2.43 5.57 -12.39
C ALA A 6 2.36 4.04 -12.47
N GLU A 7 3.34 3.33 -11.93
CA GLU A 7 3.32 1.86 -11.85
C GLU A 7 2.26 1.35 -10.88
N ILE A 8 1.99 2.07 -9.78
CA ILE A 8 0.87 1.72 -8.88
C ILE A 8 -0.45 1.79 -9.64
N LEU A 9 -0.72 2.92 -10.31
CA LEU A 9 -1.94 3.11 -11.11
C LEU A 9 -2.13 2.06 -12.21
N ALA A 10 -1.05 1.67 -12.89
CA ALA A 10 -1.11 0.67 -13.96
C ALA A 10 -1.41 -0.76 -13.46
N GLN A 11 -1.22 -1.04 -12.17
CA GLN A 11 -1.32 -2.39 -11.60
C GLN A 11 -2.54 -2.58 -10.69
N ILE A 12 -3.25 -1.50 -10.33
CA ILE A 12 -4.55 -1.61 -9.65
C ILE A 12 -5.61 -1.97 -10.70
N PRO A 13 -6.43 -3.02 -10.49
CA PRO A 13 -7.53 -3.37 -11.39
C PRO A 13 -8.44 -2.16 -11.67
N SER A 14 -8.89 -2.00 -12.92
CA SER A 14 -9.70 -0.84 -13.32
C SER A 14 -11.08 -0.79 -12.65
N ASP A 15 -11.56 -1.94 -12.17
CA ASP A 15 -12.80 -2.11 -11.42
C ASP A 15 -12.64 -1.92 -9.90
N ASP A 16 -11.40 -1.84 -9.40
CA ASP A 16 -11.13 -1.53 -7.99
C ASP A 16 -11.39 -0.03 -7.75
N PRO A 17 -12.26 0.35 -6.78
CA PRO A 17 -12.48 1.75 -6.40
C PRO A 17 -11.20 2.52 -6.05
N MET A 18 -10.15 1.81 -5.64
CA MET A 18 -8.81 2.35 -5.42
C MET A 18 -8.20 2.97 -6.69
N ASN A 19 -8.50 2.43 -7.87
CA ASN A 19 -8.03 2.95 -9.15
C ASN A 19 -8.59 4.35 -9.41
N ALA A 20 -9.91 4.52 -9.24
CA ALA A 20 -10.58 5.80 -9.40
C ALA A 20 -10.08 6.85 -8.39
N TRP A 21 -9.85 6.44 -7.14
CA TRP A 21 -9.29 7.33 -6.12
C TRP A 21 -7.86 7.79 -6.47
N TRP A 22 -7.01 6.88 -6.95
CA TRP A 22 -5.64 7.22 -7.38
C TRP A 22 -5.59 8.03 -8.67
N ALA A 23 -6.49 7.78 -9.62
CA ALA A 23 -6.59 8.55 -10.86
C ALA A 23 -6.97 10.01 -10.57
N ALA A 24 -7.67 10.25 -9.46
CA ALA A 24 -8.01 11.57 -8.93
C ALA A 24 -6.99 12.11 -7.91
N ALA A 25 -5.82 11.48 -7.71
CA ALA A 25 -4.86 11.90 -6.67
C ALA A 25 -4.33 13.34 -6.86
N ALA A 26 -4.34 13.87 -8.09
CA ALA A 26 -4.03 15.28 -8.35
C ALA A 26 -5.05 16.26 -7.74
N VAL A 27 -6.24 15.76 -7.38
CA VAL A 27 -7.36 16.48 -6.76
C VAL A 27 -7.89 15.63 -5.61
N LEU A 28 -7.02 15.31 -4.64
CA LEU A 28 -7.43 14.57 -3.44
C LEU A 28 -8.70 15.20 -2.83
N PRO A 29 -9.75 14.41 -2.56
CA PRO A 29 -10.96 14.92 -1.92
C PRO A 29 -10.62 15.68 -0.64
N SER A 30 -11.26 16.84 -0.42
CA SER A 30 -10.93 17.75 0.68
C SER A 30 -11.17 17.15 2.08
N ASP A 31 -11.94 16.08 2.15
CA ASP A 31 -12.25 15.30 3.36
C ASP A 31 -11.31 14.09 3.57
N THR A 32 -10.38 13.84 2.64
CA THR A 32 -9.39 12.76 2.78
C THR A 32 -8.51 13.03 3.99
N THR A 33 -8.57 12.12 4.97
CA THR A 33 -7.69 12.20 6.14
C THR A 33 -6.27 11.75 5.79
N VAL A 34 -5.27 12.24 6.53
CA VAL A 34 -3.88 11.79 6.38
C VAL A 34 -3.75 10.28 6.58
N SER A 35 -4.48 9.71 7.56
CA SER A 35 -4.55 8.27 7.80
C SER A 35 -5.09 7.49 6.60
N GLU A 36 -6.16 8.00 5.98
CA GLU A 36 -6.76 7.38 4.80
C GLU A 36 -5.80 7.43 3.61
N PHE A 37 -5.14 8.57 3.40
CA PHE A 37 -4.13 8.72 2.34
C PHE A 37 -3.02 7.66 2.48
N PHE A 38 -2.43 7.50 3.67
CA PHE A 38 -1.38 6.51 3.88
C PHE A 38 -1.89 5.07 3.76
N ALA A 39 -3.06 4.75 4.32
CA ALA A 39 -3.65 3.42 4.25
C ALA A 39 -3.92 2.98 2.80
N LYS A 40 -4.55 3.87 2.01
CA LYS A 40 -4.84 3.63 0.59
C LYS A 40 -3.55 3.49 -0.22
N THR A 41 -2.55 4.33 0.06
CA THR A 41 -1.26 4.29 -0.63
C THR A 41 -0.49 3.01 -0.38
N LEU A 42 -0.35 2.61 0.88
CA LEU A 42 0.44 1.43 1.23
C LEU A 42 -0.25 0.13 0.81
N LYS A 43 -1.58 0.08 0.86
CA LYS A 43 -2.34 -1.02 0.28
C LYS A 43 -2.11 -1.13 -1.23
N ALA A 44 -2.29 -0.03 -1.95
CA ALA A 44 -2.11 0.01 -3.40
C ALA A 44 -0.68 -0.40 -3.82
N ALA A 45 0.34 0.07 -3.08
CA ALA A 45 1.72 -0.33 -3.32
C ALA A 45 1.95 -1.84 -3.09
N SER A 46 1.35 -2.42 -2.05
CA SER A 46 1.39 -3.87 -1.80
C SER A 46 0.75 -4.68 -2.92
N ASP A 47 -0.43 -4.27 -3.38
CA ASP A 47 -1.13 -4.93 -4.48
C ASP A 47 -0.36 -4.81 -5.81
N ALA A 48 0.14 -3.62 -6.14
CA ALA A 48 0.92 -3.37 -7.36
C ALA A 48 2.23 -4.16 -7.37
N GLN A 49 2.93 -4.23 -6.23
CA GLN A 49 4.18 -4.97 -6.10
C GLN A 49 3.95 -6.48 -6.29
N ARG A 50 2.83 -7.01 -5.77
CA ARG A 50 2.46 -8.41 -5.98
C ARG A 50 2.34 -8.72 -7.47
N VAL A 51 1.68 -7.86 -8.26
CA VAL A 51 1.52 -8.07 -9.70
C VAL A 51 2.86 -7.92 -10.43
N LYS A 52 3.63 -6.88 -10.10
CA LYS A 52 4.98 -6.66 -10.69
C LYS A 52 5.92 -7.84 -10.44
N ASN A 53 5.83 -8.46 -9.26
CA ASN A 53 6.62 -9.62 -8.89
C ASN A 53 6.29 -10.90 -9.71
N VAL A 54 5.11 -10.98 -10.34
CA VAL A 54 4.76 -12.12 -11.23
C VAL A 54 5.66 -12.18 -12.47
N GLY A 55 6.10 -11.01 -12.96
CA GLY A 55 6.95 -10.92 -14.15
C GLY A 55 8.44 -11.19 -13.88
N VAL A 56 8.81 -11.50 -12.64
CA VAL A 56 10.22 -11.63 -12.24
C VAL A 56 10.66 -13.08 -12.39
N ALA A 57 11.83 -13.31 -12.99
CA ALA A 57 12.37 -14.65 -13.19
C ALA A 57 12.56 -15.39 -11.87
N VAL A 58 12.34 -16.71 -11.88
CA VAL A 58 12.55 -17.58 -10.70
C VAL A 58 13.97 -17.40 -10.17
N GLY A 59 14.11 -17.27 -8.84
CA GLY A 59 15.39 -17.04 -8.17
C GLY A 59 15.84 -15.58 -8.11
N SER A 60 15.09 -14.67 -8.71
CA SER A 60 15.36 -13.23 -8.60
C SER A 60 14.91 -12.66 -7.27
N ARG A 61 15.54 -11.55 -6.89
CA ARG A 61 15.13 -10.68 -5.78
C ARG A 61 13.71 -10.17 -6.04
N VAL A 62 12.82 -10.33 -5.06
CA VAL A 62 11.49 -9.71 -5.03
C VAL A 62 11.51 -8.51 -4.09
N ASP A 63 11.15 -7.35 -4.61
CA ASP A 63 10.86 -6.16 -3.80
C ASP A 63 9.47 -6.31 -3.17
N GLY A 64 9.24 -5.71 -2.00
CA GLY A 64 8.04 -5.99 -1.21
C GLY A 64 7.57 -4.83 -0.37
N TYR A 65 6.32 -4.43 -0.59
CA TYR A 65 5.50 -3.70 0.36
C TYR A 65 4.70 -4.72 1.18
N PRO A 66 4.93 -4.83 2.50
CA PRO A 66 4.20 -5.77 3.35
C PRO A 66 2.69 -5.59 3.17
N ALA A 67 1.98 -6.71 3.06
CA ALA A 67 0.53 -6.68 3.11
C ALA A 67 0.07 -6.09 4.45
N PRO A 68 -1.02 -5.32 4.49
CA PRO A 68 -1.58 -4.83 5.74
C PRO A 68 -1.88 -5.99 6.68
N THR A 69 -1.52 -5.84 7.95
CA THR A 69 -1.82 -6.85 8.98
C THR A 69 -2.95 -6.37 9.86
N ASN A 70 -3.96 -7.22 10.05
CA ASN A 70 -5.08 -6.92 10.92
C ASN A 70 -4.84 -7.53 12.31
N GLY A 71 -5.11 -6.77 13.35
CA GLY A 71 -5.15 -7.23 14.72
C GLY A 71 -6.42 -8.03 15.03
N ALA A 72 -6.62 -8.35 16.30
CA ALA A 72 -7.81 -9.06 16.75
C ALA A 72 -9.09 -8.28 16.44
N VAL A 73 -10.09 -8.96 15.88
CA VAL A 73 -11.41 -8.40 15.59
C VAL A 73 -12.24 -8.42 16.86
N THR A 74 -12.76 -7.26 17.22
CA THR A 74 -13.76 -7.11 18.29
C THR A 74 -15.09 -6.80 17.64
N VAL A 75 -16.11 -7.60 17.95
CA VAL A 75 -17.47 -7.41 17.45
C VAL A 75 -18.30 -6.76 18.55
N ASP A 76 -18.88 -5.61 18.28
CA ASP A 76 -19.91 -5.04 19.15
C ASP A 76 -21.21 -5.83 18.95
N ALA A 77 -21.61 -6.59 19.96
CA ALA A 77 -22.81 -7.41 19.92
C ALA A 77 -24.12 -6.61 19.82
N THR A 78 -24.09 -5.32 20.11
CA THR A 78 -25.27 -4.43 20.09
C THR A 78 -25.50 -3.85 18.69
N THR A 79 -24.42 -3.43 18.03
CA THR A 79 -24.49 -2.77 16.71
C THR A 79 -24.13 -3.70 15.55
N GLY A 80 -23.54 -4.86 15.83
CA GLY A 80 -23.01 -5.79 14.82
C GLY A 80 -21.75 -5.28 14.12
N LEU A 81 -21.21 -4.13 14.53
CA LEU A 81 -20.03 -3.55 13.92
C LEU A 81 -18.76 -4.27 14.39
N GLN A 82 -17.79 -4.37 13.49
CA GLN A 82 -16.49 -4.96 13.76
C GLN A 82 -15.43 -3.88 13.83
N SER A 83 -14.57 -3.96 14.83
CA SER A 83 -13.42 -3.08 15.00
C SER A 83 -12.14 -3.90 15.11
N PHE A 84 -11.09 -3.45 14.44
CA PHE A 84 -9.75 -4.02 14.52
C PHE A 84 -8.72 -2.95 14.17
N ILE A 85 -7.50 -3.17 14.63
CA ILE A 85 -6.36 -2.34 14.25
C ILE A 85 -5.81 -2.89 12.93
N THR A 86 -5.66 -2.05 11.92
CA THR A 86 -4.94 -2.40 10.69
C THR A 86 -3.60 -1.68 10.68
N THR A 87 -2.52 -2.44 10.54
CA THR A 87 -1.17 -1.89 10.44
C THR A 87 -0.71 -1.91 8.98
N TYR A 88 -0.37 -0.73 8.47
CA TYR A 88 0.29 -0.54 7.18
C TYR A 88 1.76 -0.23 7.44
N SER A 89 2.66 -0.83 6.68
CA SER A 89 4.09 -0.66 6.90
C SER A 89 4.86 -0.60 5.58
N VAL A 90 5.99 0.08 5.61
CA VAL A 90 7.03 0.01 4.57
C VAL A 90 8.21 -0.76 5.12
N ARG A 91 8.85 -1.56 4.29
CA ARG A 91 10.13 -2.18 4.63
C ARG A 91 11.24 -1.30 4.05
N SER A 92 11.93 -0.55 4.91
CA SER A 92 13.09 0.24 4.51
C SER A 92 14.40 -0.40 4.99
N ARG A 93 15.47 -0.22 4.21
CA ARG A 93 16.86 -0.46 4.64
C ARG A 93 17.64 0.83 4.39
N VAL A 94 17.65 1.71 5.38
CA VAL A 94 18.30 3.02 5.31
C VAL A 94 19.19 3.25 6.54
N ALA A 95 20.20 4.11 6.41
CA ALA A 95 20.78 4.78 7.56
C ALA A 95 19.65 5.52 8.31
N VAL A 96 19.76 5.67 9.63
CA VAL A 96 18.70 6.07 10.59
C VAL A 96 17.96 7.39 10.25
N THR A 97 18.38 8.11 9.21
CA THR A 97 17.86 9.38 8.72
C THR A 97 16.99 9.20 7.46
N LEU A 98 15.78 9.75 7.47
CA LEU A 98 14.83 9.72 6.34
C LEU A 98 15.25 10.59 5.13
N ASP A 99 16.33 11.36 5.24
CA ASP A 99 16.88 12.20 4.16
C ASP A 99 17.68 11.43 3.10
N VAL A 100 17.83 10.11 3.26
CA VAL A 100 18.52 9.26 2.28
C VAL A 100 17.49 8.45 1.50
N ALA A 101 17.69 8.36 0.18
CA ALA A 101 16.83 7.57 -0.69
C ALA A 101 16.60 6.16 -0.12
N ILE A 102 15.33 5.80 0.07
CA ILE A 102 14.93 4.45 0.49
C ILE A 102 15.21 3.53 -0.70
N SER A 103 16.32 2.80 -0.66
CA SER A 103 16.64 1.84 -1.71
C SER A 103 15.73 0.62 -1.55
N PRO A 104 15.06 0.18 -2.63
CA PRO A 104 14.65 -1.20 -2.74
C PRO A 104 15.89 -2.06 -2.59
N LEU A 105 15.70 -3.16 -1.91
CA LEU A 105 16.71 -4.11 -1.50
C LEU A 105 17.60 -4.53 -2.71
N ALA A 106 18.84 -4.02 -2.78
CA ALA A 106 19.87 -4.43 -3.75
C ALA A 106 20.43 -5.81 -3.47
#